data_AF-A0A8T3Z8U7-F1
#
_entry.id   AF-A0A8T3Z8U7-F1
#
_cell.length_a   1.000
_cell.length_b   1.000
_cell.length_c   1.000
_cell.angle_alpha   90.00
_cell.angle_beta   90.00
_cell.angle_gamma   90.00
#
_symmetry.space_group_name_H-M   'P 1'
#
loop_
_entity.id
_entity.type
_entity.pdbx_description
1 polymer ?
#
loop_
_entity_poly.entity_id
_entity_poly.type
_entity_poly.pdbx_seq_one_letter_code
_entity_poly.pdbx_strand_id
1 'polypeptide(L)'
;APPYGYIGLGKISYQSQVYLYTRILTIYNTTGSLPTSIAVKPFTSSNIPILYMQSVSFTPTQIVTAAVTLKNTIESTKAIPNTVIVNGITIYTSQFLHMATVAILQLNEHNNNRISLKADEQPGYSSEDLVSGVLFKEEYLDFAQRIAGHMNENNQAPPYGYIGLGKISYQSQVYLFTRILSYYGTSGDLADNIVVKPWSANNIPLNQVNVRFTISQIALTANGVKNNVEIYNALPEYAYVEGLRVNIGQFLYLTVKAVVQIDNHDTAAIALENYNVPEYRCLSLQACYEFLSE
;
A
#
# COMPACT_ATOMS: atom_id res chain seq x y z
N ALA A 1 -3.02 -25.27 -41.28
CA ALA A 1 -3.40 -23.91 -40.85
C ALA A 1 -2.48 -22.90 -41.51
N PRO A 2 -2.94 -21.68 -41.85
CA PRO A 2 -2.10 -20.68 -42.48
C PRO A 2 -0.98 -20.23 -41.52
N PRO A 3 0.28 -20.05 -41.99
CA PRO A 3 1.41 -19.71 -41.13
C PRO A 3 1.33 -18.30 -40.53
N TYR A 4 0.45 -17.45 -41.07
CA TYR A 4 0.17 -16.10 -40.63
C TYR A 4 -1.25 -15.71 -41.05
N GLY A 5 -1.77 -14.64 -40.45
CA GLY A 5 -3.05 -14.04 -40.80
C GLY A 5 -2.88 -12.56 -41.11
N TYR A 6 -3.89 -11.97 -41.76
CA TYR A 6 -4.00 -10.51 -41.92
C TYR A 6 -5.23 -10.04 -41.16
N ILE A 7 -5.03 -8.99 -40.37
CA ILE A 7 -6.09 -8.24 -39.70
C ILE A 7 -5.97 -6.77 -40.13
N GLY A 8 -6.92 -5.91 -39.75
CA GLY A 8 -6.87 -4.48 -40.09
C GLY A 8 -5.59 -3.76 -39.61
N LEU A 9 -4.89 -4.33 -38.62
CA LEU A 9 -3.61 -3.84 -38.09
C LEU A 9 -2.36 -4.41 -38.81
N GLY A 10 -2.55 -5.28 -39.81
CA GLY A 10 -1.47 -5.88 -40.60
C GLY A 10 -1.31 -7.39 -40.39
N LYS A 11 -0.10 -7.89 -40.68
CA LYS A 11 0.25 -9.32 -40.64
C LYS A 11 0.51 -9.79 -39.21
N ILE A 12 -0.09 -10.91 -38.82
CA ILE A 12 0.08 -11.54 -37.49
C ILE A 12 0.54 -12.99 -37.61
N SER A 13 1.37 -13.47 -36.66
CA SER A 13 1.89 -14.84 -36.67
C SER A 13 0.80 -15.89 -36.39
N TYR A 14 1.08 -17.17 -36.69
CA TYR A 14 0.21 -18.28 -36.28
C TYR A 14 -0.12 -18.26 -34.78
N GLN A 15 0.88 -18.06 -33.91
CA GLN A 15 0.69 -17.98 -32.46
C GLN A 15 -0.21 -16.79 -32.07
N SER A 16 -0.03 -15.64 -32.72
CA SER A 16 -0.86 -14.46 -32.49
C SER A 16 -2.32 -14.71 -32.86
N GLN A 17 -2.59 -15.44 -33.95
CA GLN A 17 -3.95 -15.80 -34.35
C GLN A 17 -4.61 -16.70 -33.30
N VAL A 18 -3.94 -17.78 -32.89
CA VAL A 18 -4.45 -18.70 -31.87
C VAL A 18 -4.75 -17.93 -30.58
N TYR A 19 -3.81 -17.11 -30.11
CA TYR A 19 -3.96 -16.36 -28.87
C TYR A 19 -5.05 -15.26 -28.94
N LEU A 20 -5.22 -14.63 -30.10
CA LEU A 20 -6.28 -13.65 -30.34
C LEU A 20 -7.67 -14.30 -30.20
N TYR A 21 -7.91 -15.41 -30.89
CA TYR A 21 -9.22 -16.06 -30.88
C TYR A 21 -9.53 -16.75 -29.56
N THR A 22 -8.54 -17.33 -28.87
CA THR A 22 -8.77 -17.88 -27.52
C THR A 22 -9.18 -16.80 -26.54
N ARG A 23 -8.56 -15.60 -26.60
CA ARG A 23 -8.97 -14.46 -25.77
C ARG A 23 -10.39 -14.00 -26.07
N ILE A 24 -10.78 -13.90 -27.35
CA ILE A 24 -12.15 -13.56 -27.76
C ILE A 24 -13.15 -14.56 -27.17
N LEU A 25 -12.87 -15.86 -27.26
CA LEU A 25 -13.75 -16.90 -26.73
C LEU A 25 -13.81 -16.91 -25.19
N THR A 26 -12.69 -16.64 -24.51
CA THR A 26 -12.69 -16.48 -23.05
C THR A 26 -13.61 -15.33 -22.61
N ILE A 27 -13.63 -14.22 -23.34
CA ILE A 27 -14.52 -13.08 -23.07
C ILE A 27 -15.99 -13.48 -23.28
N TYR A 28 -16.29 -14.19 -24.37
CA TYR A 28 -17.63 -14.69 -24.61
C TYR A 28 -18.09 -15.63 -23.48
N ASN A 29 -17.20 -16.51 -23.01
CA ASN A 29 -17.50 -17.44 -21.93
C ASN A 29 -17.81 -16.74 -20.59
N THR A 30 -17.23 -15.55 -20.34
CA THR A 30 -17.45 -14.81 -19.09
C THR A 30 -18.56 -13.77 -19.17
N THR A 31 -18.79 -13.16 -20.34
CA THR A 31 -19.74 -12.05 -20.52
C THR A 31 -21.03 -12.44 -21.25
N GLY A 32 -21.06 -13.60 -21.91
CA GLY A 32 -22.16 -14.01 -22.79
C GLY A 32 -22.24 -13.28 -24.14
N SER A 33 -21.24 -12.43 -24.46
CA SER A 33 -21.22 -11.65 -25.71
C SER A 33 -19.81 -11.53 -26.28
N LEU A 34 -19.70 -11.32 -27.60
CA LEU A 34 -18.41 -11.06 -28.23
C LEU A 34 -17.93 -9.63 -27.91
N PRO A 35 -16.62 -9.42 -27.77
CA PRO A 35 -16.07 -8.08 -27.56
C PRO A 35 -16.26 -7.19 -28.80
N THR A 36 -16.65 -5.94 -28.60
CA THR A 36 -16.74 -4.94 -29.69
C THR A 36 -15.37 -4.45 -30.16
N SER A 37 -14.35 -4.56 -29.32
CA SER A 37 -12.95 -4.28 -29.64
C SER A 37 -12.02 -5.18 -28.84
N ILE A 38 -10.83 -5.46 -29.36
CA ILE A 38 -9.81 -6.23 -28.63
C ILE A 38 -8.42 -5.66 -28.89
N ALA A 39 -7.63 -5.52 -27.83
CA ALA A 39 -6.24 -5.10 -27.94
C ALA A 39 -5.39 -6.23 -28.54
N VAL A 40 -4.57 -5.89 -29.53
CA VAL A 40 -3.60 -6.79 -30.17
C VAL A 40 -2.20 -6.23 -29.95
N LYS A 41 -1.30 -7.04 -29.39
CA LYS A 41 0.13 -6.74 -29.24
C LYS A 41 0.94 -7.89 -29.88
N PRO A 42 2.21 -7.66 -30.28
CA PRO A 42 3.08 -8.72 -30.78
C PRO A 42 3.16 -9.90 -29.81
N PHE A 43 3.18 -11.14 -30.33
CA PHE A 43 3.31 -12.35 -29.51
C PHE A 43 4.74 -12.48 -28.98
N THR A 44 5.00 -11.86 -27.82
CA THR A 44 6.26 -11.91 -27.09
C THR A 44 5.98 -12.27 -25.63
N SER A 45 6.97 -12.82 -24.94
CA SER A 45 6.87 -13.09 -23.50
C SER A 45 6.58 -11.84 -22.68
N SER A 46 7.06 -10.66 -23.12
CA SER A 46 6.79 -9.37 -22.47
C SER A 46 5.35 -8.88 -22.61
N ASN A 47 4.63 -9.30 -23.65
CA ASN A 47 3.26 -8.87 -23.90
C ASN A 47 2.21 -9.86 -23.38
N ILE A 48 2.61 -11.07 -22.98
CA ILE A 48 1.70 -12.13 -22.55
C ILE A 48 1.66 -12.20 -21.01
N PRO A 49 0.46 -12.22 -20.39
CA PRO A 49 -0.86 -12.23 -21.03
C PRO A 49 -1.25 -10.86 -21.59
N ILE A 50 -2.00 -10.77 -22.69
CA ILE A 50 -2.65 -9.52 -23.14
C ILE A 50 -4.05 -9.52 -22.55
N LEU A 51 -4.37 -8.57 -21.68
CA LEU A 51 -5.66 -8.58 -20.99
C LEU A 51 -6.76 -7.89 -21.79
N TYR A 52 -8.01 -8.28 -21.54
CA TYR A 52 -9.17 -7.70 -22.21
C TYR A 52 -9.55 -6.38 -21.54
N MET A 53 -9.82 -5.34 -22.34
CA MET A 53 -10.18 -4.01 -21.87
C MET A 53 -11.58 -3.65 -22.38
N GLN A 54 -12.63 -4.20 -21.77
CA GLN A 54 -13.95 -3.58 -21.82
C GLN A 54 -14.05 -2.54 -20.71
N SER A 55 -15.09 -1.71 -20.76
CA SER A 55 -15.58 -0.93 -19.62
C SER A 55 -16.12 -1.86 -18.53
N VAL A 56 -15.24 -2.63 -17.90
CA VAL A 56 -15.54 -3.41 -16.70
C VAL A 56 -15.41 -2.48 -15.51
N SER A 57 -16.28 -2.65 -14.52
CA SER A 57 -16.16 -1.97 -13.23
C SER A 57 -16.43 -2.94 -12.10
N PHE A 58 -15.78 -2.71 -10.96
CA PHE A 58 -15.88 -3.56 -9.78
C PHE A 58 -16.36 -2.74 -8.59
N THR A 59 -17.06 -3.37 -7.65
CA THR A 59 -17.40 -2.75 -6.37
C THR A 59 -16.15 -2.70 -5.46
N PRO A 60 -16.07 -1.77 -4.49
CA PRO A 60 -15.00 -1.77 -3.50
C PRO A 60 -14.87 -3.11 -2.77
N THR A 61 -15.99 -3.78 -2.46
CA THR A 61 -16.00 -5.11 -1.83
C THR A 61 -15.30 -6.17 -2.70
N GLN A 62 -15.54 -6.20 -4.01
CA GLN A 62 -14.85 -7.14 -4.91
C GLN A 62 -13.33 -6.89 -4.96
N ILE A 63 -12.92 -5.63 -4.90
CA ILE A 63 -11.51 -5.23 -4.87
C ILE A 63 -10.88 -5.63 -3.53
N VAL A 64 -11.58 -5.47 -2.40
CA VAL A 64 -11.17 -5.94 -1.07
C VAL A 64 -10.97 -7.46 -1.06
N THR A 65 -11.91 -8.23 -1.60
CA THR A 65 -11.75 -9.70 -1.70
C THR A 65 -10.50 -10.08 -2.51
N ALA A 66 -10.28 -9.43 -3.64
CA ALA A 66 -9.08 -9.65 -4.45
C ALA A 66 -7.79 -9.24 -3.70
N ALA A 67 -7.83 -8.16 -2.90
CA ALA A 67 -6.70 -7.73 -2.07
C ALA A 67 -6.31 -8.80 -1.03
N VAL A 68 -7.30 -9.43 -0.38
CA VAL A 68 -7.05 -10.53 0.57
C VAL A 68 -6.33 -11.70 -0.12
N THR A 69 -6.81 -12.11 -1.30
CA THR A 69 -6.15 -13.16 -2.09
C THR A 69 -4.74 -12.76 -2.52
N LEU A 70 -4.57 -11.54 -3.05
CA LEU A 70 -3.28 -11.03 -3.50
C LEU A 70 -2.28 -10.91 -2.36
N LYS A 71 -2.70 -10.46 -1.17
CA LYS A 71 -1.86 -10.43 0.04
C LYS A 71 -1.28 -11.81 0.31
N ASN A 72 -2.14 -12.83 0.38
CA ASN A 72 -1.73 -14.20 0.67
C ASN A 72 -0.79 -14.76 -0.42
N THR A 73 -1.04 -14.44 -1.69
CA THR A 73 -0.14 -14.81 -2.80
C THR A 73 1.23 -14.15 -2.65
N ILE A 74 1.29 -12.84 -2.38
CA ILE A 74 2.55 -12.12 -2.17
C ILE A 74 3.29 -12.68 -0.96
N GLU A 75 2.59 -12.97 0.13
CA GLU A 75 3.20 -13.44 1.37
C GLU A 75 3.72 -14.87 1.27
N SER A 76 3.07 -15.73 0.51
CA SER A 76 3.53 -17.10 0.26
C SER A 76 4.67 -17.15 -0.76
N THR A 77 4.58 -16.40 -1.86
CA THR A 77 5.55 -16.45 -2.96
C THR A 77 6.73 -15.49 -2.79
N LYS A 78 6.60 -14.48 -1.92
CA LYS A 78 7.53 -13.35 -1.76
C LYS A 78 7.75 -12.56 -3.05
N ALA A 79 6.80 -12.61 -3.98
CA ALA A 79 6.86 -11.97 -5.28
C ALA A 79 5.55 -11.24 -5.61
N ILE A 80 5.63 -10.17 -6.40
CA ILE A 80 4.45 -9.52 -6.97
C ILE A 80 4.01 -10.32 -8.20
N PRO A 81 2.81 -10.93 -8.22
CA PRO A 81 2.31 -11.58 -9.43
C PRO A 81 2.07 -10.55 -10.53
N ASN A 82 2.18 -10.95 -11.79
CA ASN A 82 1.89 -10.06 -12.93
C ASN A 82 0.40 -9.74 -13.08
N THR A 83 -0.46 -10.61 -12.55
CA THR A 83 -1.91 -10.50 -12.67
C THR A 83 -2.63 -10.82 -11.38
N VAL A 84 -3.82 -10.24 -11.23
CA VAL A 84 -4.74 -10.43 -10.11
C VAL A 84 -6.10 -10.85 -10.69
N ILE A 85 -6.83 -11.71 -9.98
CA ILE A 85 -8.20 -12.06 -10.35
C ILE A 85 -9.15 -11.23 -9.49
N VAL A 86 -10.01 -10.44 -10.12
CA VAL A 86 -11.06 -9.66 -9.46
C VAL A 86 -12.40 -10.15 -9.98
N ASN A 87 -13.22 -10.76 -9.11
CA ASN A 87 -14.54 -11.30 -9.47
C ASN A 87 -14.51 -12.19 -10.74
N GLY A 88 -13.55 -13.10 -10.82
CA GLY A 88 -13.38 -14.02 -11.97
C GLY A 88 -12.70 -13.41 -13.20
N ILE A 89 -12.34 -12.13 -13.19
CA ILE A 89 -11.68 -11.44 -14.30
C ILE A 89 -10.20 -11.22 -13.97
N THR A 90 -9.32 -11.69 -14.85
CA THR A 90 -7.87 -11.49 -14.73
C THR A 90 -7.48 -10.10 -15.24
N ILE A 91 -6.83 -9.30 -14.38
CA ILE A 91 -6.31 -7.95 -14.66
C ILE A 91 -4.82 -7.87 -14.30
N TYR A 92 -4.10 -6.85 -14.78
CA TYR A 92 -2.71 -6.64 -14.38
C TYR A 92 -2.64 -6.08 -12.97
N THR A 93 -1.55 -6.35 -12.27
CA THR A 93 -1.33 -5.82 -10.93
C THR A 93 -1.19 -4.29 -10.91
N SER A 94 -0.75 -3.67 -12.01
CA SER A 94 -0.76 -2.21 -12.16
C SER A 94 -2.19 -1.66 -12.13
N GLN A 95 -3.09 -2.28 -12.89
CA GLN A 95 -4.50 -1.90 -12.91
C GLN A 95 -5.15 -2.16 -11.53
N PHE A 96 -4.78 -3.25 -10.87
CA PHE A 96 -5.22 -3.51 -9.50
C PHE A 96 -4.74 -2.41 -8.54
N LEU A 97 -3.49 -1.95 -8.63
CA LEU A 97 -2.98 -0.84 -7.80
C LEU A 97 -3.85 0.41 -7.94
N HIS A 98 -4.22 0.79 -9.16
CA HIS A 98 -5.11 1.93 -9.39
C HIS A 98 -6.48 1.74 -8.73
N MET A 99 -7.08 0.57 -8.92
CA MET A 99 -8.37 0.28 -8.30
C MET A 99 -8.27 0.20 -6.78
N ALA A 100 -7.15 -0.27 -6.24
CA ALA A 100 -6.92 -0.37 -4.80
C ALA A 100 -6.80 1.01 -4.16
N THR A 101 -6.08 1.95 -4.78
CA THR A 101 -5.97 3.32 -4.27
C THR A 101 -7.31 4.05 -4.35
N VAL A 102 -8.05 3.93 -5.46
CA VAL A 102 -9.40 4.51 -5.59
C VAL A 102 -10.38 3.88 -4.60
N ALA A 103 -10.33 2.56 -4.38
CA ALA A 103 -11.17 1.88 -3.40
C ALA A 103 -10.91 2.40 -1.99
N ILE A 104 -9.65 2.59 -1.59
CA ILE A 104 -9.32 3.12 -0.26
C ILE A 104 -9.88 4.53 -0.07
N LEU A 105 -9.75 5.40 -1.08
CA LEU A 105 -10.31 6.75 -1.04
C LEU A 105 -11.84 6.72 -0.91
N GLN A 106 -12.51 5.88 -1.71
CA GLN A 106 -13.97 5.71 -1.64
C GLN A 106 -14.43 5.15 -0.30
N LEU A 107 -13.74 4.13 0.23
CA LEU A 107 -14.07 3.53 1.53
C LEU A 107 -13.92 4.53 2.69
N ASN A 108 -12.94 5.44 2.61
CA ASN A 108 -12.80 6.54 3.58
C ASN A 108 -13.99 7.50 3.57
N GLU A 109 -14.63 7.69 2.41
CA GLU A 109 -15.82 8.53 2.23
C GLU A 109 -17.14 7.76 2.35
N HIS A 110 -17.10 6.49 2.77
CA HIS A 110 -18.26 5.57 2.77
C HIS A 110 -18.96 5.44 1.40
N ASN A 111 -18.20 5.62 0.32
CA ASN A 111 -18.65 5.53 -1.05
C ASN A 111 -18.50 4.10 -1.59
N ASN A 112 -19.59 3.54 -2.11
CA ASN A 112 -19.64 2.18 -2.64
C ASN A 112 -19.83 2.12 -4.17
N ASN A 113 -19.58 3.23 -4.86
CA ASN A 113 -19.70 3.29 -6.32
C ASN A 113 -18.74 2.32 -7.01
N ARG A 114 -19.15 1.81 -8.18
CA ARG A 114 -18.30 0.92 -8.95
C ARG A 114 -17.09 1.69 -9.50
N ILE A 115 -15.91 1.08 -9.42
CA ILE A 115 -14.64 1.60 -9.91
C ILE A 115 -14.37 0.98 -11.28
N SER A 116 -14.26 1.83 -12.30
CA SER A 116 -13.95 1.38 -13.66
C SER A 116 -12.50 0.93 -13.77
N LEU A 117 -12.29 -0.21 -14.43
CA LEU A 117 -10.96 -0.69 -14.80
C LEU A 117 -10.36 0.24 -15.85
N LYS A 118 -9.10 0.66 -15.62
CA LYS A 118 -8.34 1.53 -16.51
C LYS A 118 -7.24 0.75 -17.24
N ALA A 119 -6.76 1.33 -18.33
CA ALA A 119 -5.78 0.76 -19.25
C ALA A 119 -4.34 0.78 -18.72
N ASP A 120 -4.13 0.65 -17.40
CA ASP A 120 -2.85 1.05 -16.81
C ASP A 120 -1.74 0.05 -17.05
N GLU A 121 -0.66 0.51 -17.68
CA GLU A 121 0.53 -0.27 -17.91
C GLU A 121 1.39 -0.39 -16.65
N GLN A 122 2.22 -1.43 -16.59
CA GLN A 122 3.26 -1.56 -15.58
C GLN A 122 4.35 -0.50 -15.83
N PRO A 123 5.00 0.06 -14.79
CA PRO A 123 6.14 0.95 -15.01
C PRO A 123 7.29 0.21 -15.69
N GLY A 124 8.03 0.91 -16.54
CA GLY A 124 9.20 0.37 -17.23
C GLY A 124 10.39 0.05 -16.30
N TYR A 125 10.40 0.61 -15.09
CA TYR A 125 11.39 0.35 -14.05
C TYR A 125 10.76 0.55 -12.67
N SER A 126 11.46 0.17 -11.61
CA SER A 126 11.05 0.44 -10.24
C SER A 126 12.26 0.86 -9.40
N SER A 127 12.07 1.77 -8.45
CA SER A 127 13.15 2.29 -7.63
C SER A 127 12.71 2.47 -6.18
N GLU A 128 13.59 2.15 -5.24
CA GLU A 128 13.33 2.30 -3.81
C GLU A 128 14.49 2.98 -3.10
N ASP A 129 14.14 3.80 -2.11
CA ASP A 129 15.04 4.34 -1.09
C ASP A 129 14.17 4.67 0.13
N LEU A 130 13.64 3.60 0.74
CA LEU A 130 12.66 3.65 1.81
C LEU A 130 13.33 3.32 3.15
N VAL A 131 13.03 4.09 4.19
CA VAL A 131 13.35 3.74 5.58
C VAL A 131 12.14 3.07 6.22
N SER A 132 12.37 2.03 7.01
CA SER A 132 11.27 1.37 7.73
C SER A 132 10.62 2.33 8.74
N GLY A 133 9.30 2.30 8.83
CA GLY A 133 8.55 3.19 9.71
C GLY A 133 7.06 2.92 9.68
N VAL A 134 6.30 3.89 10.16
CA VAL A 134 4.84 3.84 10.26
C VAL A 134 4.25 4.91 9.35
N LEU A 135 3.20 4.57 8.61
CA LEU A 135 2.32 5.52 7.94
C LEU A 135 1.00 5.56 8.67
N PHE A 136 0.54 6.77 9.00
CA PHE A 136 -0.78 7.02 9.54
C PHE A 136 -1.82 7.15 8.43
N LYS A 137 -3.10 7.05 8.82
CA LYS A 137 -4.24 7.08 7.91
C LYS A 137 -4.21 8.22 6.91
N GLU A 138 -4.02 9.44 7.39
CA GLU A 138 -3.97 10.62 6.53
C GLU A 138 -2.82 10.55 5.52
N GLU A 139 -1.65 10.03 5.91
CA GLU A 139 -0.47 9.95 5.06
C GLU A 139 -0.64 8.91 3.94
N TYR A 140 -1.19 7.73 4.24
CA TYR A 140 -1.43 6.74 3.18
C TYR A 140 -2.63 7.12 2.30
N LEU A 141 -3.60 7.90 2.80
CA LEU A 141 -4.70 8.44 2.00
C LEU A 141 -4.22 9.51 1.02
N ASP A 142 -3.40 10.46 1.47
CA ASP A 142 -2.69 11.40 0.59
C ASP A 142 -1.90 10.64 -0.48
N PHE A 143 -1.17 9.60 -0.06
CA PHE A 143 -0.38 8.83 -1.00
C PHE A 143 -1.24 8.07 -2.02
N ALA A 144 -2.36 7.50 -1.61
CA ALA A 144 -3.34 6.87 -2.51
C ALA A 144 -3.86 7.87 -3.54
N GLN A 145 -4.19 9.10 -3.11
CA GLN A 145 -4.64 10.18 -3.99
C GLN A 145 -3.61 10.54 -5.04
N ARG A 146 -2.33 10.68 -4.65
CA ARG A 146 -1.24 10.99 -5.58
C ARG A 146 -0.99 9.89 -6.60
N ILE A 147 -1.04 8.62 -6.19
CA ILE A 147 -0.90 7.48 -7.11
C ILE A 147 -2.08 7.46 -8.09
N ALA A 148 -3.32 7.57 -7.60
CA ALA A 148 -4.49 7.59 -8.47
C ALA A 148 -4.43 8.75 -9.48
N GLY A 149 -4.00 9.94 -9.04
CA GLY A 149 -3.76 11.09 -9.92
C GLY A 149 -2.75 10.77 -11.03
N HIS A 150 -1.57 10.28 -10.65
CA HIS A 150 -0.53 9.89 -11.61
C HIS A 150 -1.03 8.86 -12.64
N MET A 151 -1.75 7.83 -12.19
CA MET A 151 -2.25 6.77 -13.07
C MET A 151 -3.35 7.26 -14.01
N ASN A 152 -4.21 8.18 -13.56
CA ASN A 152 -5.20 8.82 -14.42
C ASN A 152 -4.58 9.67 -15.52
N GLU A 153 -3.46 10.34 -15.24
CA GLU A 153 -2.76 11.20 -16.19
C GLU A 153 -1.88 10.42 -17.17
N ASN A 154 -1.23 9.35 -16.71
CA ASN A 154 -0.17 8.68 -17.47
C ASN A 154 -0.58 7.31 -18.03
N ASN A 155 -1.72 6.76 -17.59
CA ASN A 155 -2.13 5.37 -17.87
C ASN A 155 -1.01 4.34 -17.59
N GLN A 156 -0.20 4.61 -16.57
CA GLN A 156 0.90 3.77 -16.12
C GLN A 156 1.02 3.88 -14.60
N ALA A 157 1.26 2.75 -13.93
CA ALA A 157 1.56 2.77 -12.51
C ALA A 157 2.90 3.48 -12.26
N PRO A 158 3.03 4.30 -11.20
CA PRO A 158 4.26 5.02 -10.96
C PRO A 158 5.41 4.06 -10.63
N PRO A 159 6.64 4.30 -11.14
CA PRO A 159 7.80 3.46 -10.83
C PRO A 159 8.23 3.57 -9.35
N TYR A 160 7.89 4.70 -8.73
CA TYR A 160 8.08 4.98 -7.31
C TYR A 160 7.18 6.15 -6.88
N GLY A 161 7.04 6.36 -5.58
CA GLY A 161 6.42 7.55 -5.00
C GLY A 161 7.23 8.05 -3.80
N TYR A 162 6.94 9.27 -3.34
CA TYR A 162 7.55 9.82 -2.11
C TYR A 162 6.53 9.84 -0.98
N ILE A 163 7.00 9.45 0.20
CA ILE A 163 6.33 9.57 1.51
C ILE A 163 7.37 10.09 2.51
N GLY A 164 6.95 10.50 3.71
CA GLY A 164 7.88 11.00 4.75
C GLY A 164 9.01 10.03 5.14
N LEU A 165 8.89 8.76 4.76
CA LEU A 165 9.88 7.70 4.98
C LEU A 165 10.86 7.49 3.81
N GLY A 166 10.71 8.26 2.73
CA GLY A 166 11.57 8.19 1.55
C GLY A 166 10.83 7.77 0.28
N LYS A 167 11.58 7.17 -0.64
CA LYS A 167 11.10 6.75 -1.96
C LYS A 167 10.61 5.31 -1.90
N ILE A 168 9.32 5.08 -2.15
CA ILE A 168 8.67 3.76 -2.11
C ILE A 168 8.48 3.19 -3.52
N SER A 169 8.94 1.95 -3.74
CA SER A 169 8.87 1.28 -5.05
C SER A 169 7.45 0.90 -5.47
N TYR A 170 7.27 0.60 -6.76
CA TYR A 170 6.02 0.01 -7.27
C TYR A 170 5.60 -1.24 -6.48
N GLN A 171 6.52 -2.14 -6.17
CA GLN A 171 6.24 -3.37 -5.42
C GLN A 171 5.75 -3.06 -4.00
N SER A 172 6.42 -2.14 -3.31
CA SER A 172 6.02 -1.70 -1.98
C SER A 172 4.67 -0.98 -1.99
N GLN A 173 4.37 -0.18 -3.02
CA GLN A 173 3.05 0.45 -3.19
C GLN A 173 1.94 -0.60 -3.33
N VAL A 174 2.12 -1.58 -4.22
CA VAL A 174 1.17 -2.70 -4.40
C VAL A 174 0.95 -3.40 -3.07
N TYR A 175 2.03 -3.77 -2.36
CA TYR A 175 1.90 -4.51 -1.11
C TYR A 175 1.27 -3.68 0.02
N LEU A 176 1.59 -2.38 0.11
CA LEU A 176 0.99 -1.44 1.06
C LEU A 176 -0.54 -1.40 0.92
N PHE A 177 -1.04 -1.04 -0.26
CA PHE A 177 -2.49 -0.87 -0.46
C PHE A 177 -3.25 -2.20 -0.44
N THR A 178 -2.60 -3.29 -0.86
CA THR A 178 -3.14 -4.65 -0.70
C THR A 178 -3.34 -5.00 0.78
N ARG A 179 -2.37 -4.67 1.65
CA ARG A 179 -2.49 -4.91 3.09
C ARG A 179 -3.55 -4.03 3.75
N ILE A 180 -3.66 -2.76 3.36
CA ILE A 180 -4.69 -1.85 3.88
C ILE A 180 -6.09 -2.39 3.54
N LEU A 181 -6.34 -2.76 2.28
CA LEU A 181 -7.62 -3.35 1.89
C LEU A 181 -7.88 -4.71 2.52
N SER A 182 -6.84 -5.54 2.67
CA SER A 182 -6.97 -6.82 3.37
C SER A 182 -7.33 -6.63 4.84
N TYR A 183 -6.80 -5.59 5.50
CA TYR A 183 -7.19 -5.24 6.86
C TYR A 183 -8.64 -4.79 6.91
N TYR A 184 -9.04 -3.86 6.03
CA TYR A 184 -10.42 -3.39 5.91
C TYR A 184 -11.42 -4.54 5.75
N GLY A 185 -11.10 -5.55 4.91
CA GLY A 185 -11.94 -6.73 4.72
C GLY A 185 -12.18 -7.58 5.98
N THR A 186 -11.35 -7.42 7.01
CA THR A 186 -11.49 -8.12 8.30
C THR A 186 -12.05 -7.23 9.41
N SER A 187 -11.67 -5.94 9.46
CA SER A 187 -12.07 -5.00 10.51
C SER A 187 -13.38 -4.27 10.21
N GLY A 188 -13.70 -4.05 8.93
CA GLY A 188 -14.75 -3.11 8.51
C GLY A 188 -14.31 -1.65 8.44
N ASP A 189 -13.10 -1.34 8.90
CA ASP A 189 -12.54 0.02 8.99
C ASP A 189 -11.12 0.11 8.42
N LEU A 190 -10.77 1.27 7.86
CA LEU A 190 -9.40 1.54 7.43
C LEU A 190 -8.48 1.66 8.65
N ALA A 191 -7.26 1.13 8.53
CA ALA A 191 -6.28 1.14 9.63
C ALA A 191 -5.87 2.56 10.04
N ASP A 192 -5.77 2.84 11.34
CA ASP A 192 -5.26 4.12 11.84
C ASP A 192 -3.80 4.33 11.47
N ASN A 193 -3.04 3.24 11.42
CA ASN A 193 -1.66 3.24 10.97
C ASN A 193 -1.22 1.86 10.47
N ILE A 194 -0.14 1.84 9.68
CA ILE A 194 0.43 0.63 9.12
C ILE A 194 1.96 0.74 9.03
N VAL A 195 2.66 -0.34 9.36
CA VAL A 195 4.12 -0.41 9.18
C VAL A 195 4.45 -0.63 7.72
N VAL A 196 5.44 0.11 7.23
CA VAL A 196 6.07 -0.05 5.92
C VAL A 196 7.55 -0.32 6.08
N LYS A 197 8.06 -1.22 5.23
CA LYS A 197 9.48 -1.60 5.14
C LYS A 197 9.86 -1.69 3.67
N PRO A 198 11.16 -1.57 3.32
CA PRO A 198 11.64 -1.83 1.97
C PRO A 198 11.19 -3.17 1.43
N TRP A 199 10.92 -3.24 0.13
CA TRP A 199 10.59 -4.46 -0.57
C TRP A 199 11.75 -5.46 -0.47
N SER A 200 11.56 -6.49 0.33
CA SER A 200 12.50 -7.57 0.52
C SER A 200 11.75 -8.80 1.00
N ALA A 201 12.14 -9.99 0.51
CA ALA A 201 11.56 -11.25 0.94
C ALA A 201 11.65 -11.46 2.47
N ASN A 202 12.70 -10.90 3.10
CA ASN A 202 12.91 -10.97 4.55
C ASN A 202 11.93 -10.10 5.36
N ASN A 203 11.33 -9.09 4.73
CA ASN A 203 10.34 -8.20 5.36
C ASN A 203 8.90 -8.70 5.21
N ILE A 204 8.70 -9.83 4.53
CA ILE A 204 7.38 -10.37 4.19
C ILE A 204 7.21 -11.72 4.93
N PRO A 205 6.09 -12.00 5.64
CA PRO A 205 4.92 -11.15 5.78
C PRO A 205 5.14 -9.98 6.74
N LEU A 206 4.45 -8.88 6.48
CA LEU A 206 4.38 -7.72 7.36
C LEU A 206 2.97 -7.63 7.93
N ASN A 207 2.79 -7.94 9.22
CA ASN A 207 1.47 -8.02 9.84
C ASN A 207 1.15 -6.84 10.78
N GLN A 208 2.07 -5.89 10.92
CA GLN A 208 1.93 -4.76 11.83
C GLN A 208 0.99 -3.70 11.22
N VAL A 209 -0.26 -3.69 11.68
CA VAL A 209 -1.35 -2.76 11.37
C VAL A 209 -1.98 -2.35 12.70
N ASN A 210 -2.39 -1.08 12.85
CA ASN A 210 -2.83 -0.49 14.12
C ASN A 210 -1.83 -0.81 15.24
N VAL A 211 -0.60 -0.32 15.09
CA VAL A 211 0.53 -0.62 15.97
C VAL A 211 0.18 -0.27 17.41
N ARG A 212 0.42 -1.23 18.32
CA ARG A 212 0.32 -1.06 19.76
C ARG A 212 1.56 -1.63 20.43
N PHE A 213 1.97 -1.03 21.53
CA PHE A 213 3.11 -1.47 22.31
C PHE A 213 2.72 -1.82 23.74
N THR A 214 3.34 -2.85 24.31
CA THR A 214 3.19 -3.16 25.73
C THR A 214 3.98 -2.17 26.57
N ILE A 215 3.58 -2.00 27.83
CA ILE A 215 4.33 -1.20 28.81
C ILE A 215 5.78 -1.68 28.92
N SER A 216 6.02 -3.00 28.87
CA SER A 216 7.38 -3.55 28.93
C SER A 216 8.24 -3.16 27.73
N GLN A 217 7.70 -3.17 26.52
CA GLN A 217 8.41 -2.71 25.31
C GLN A 217 8.78 -1.23 25.43
N ILE A 218 7.84 -0.39 25.88
CA ILE A 218 8.05 1.04 26.05
C ILE A 218 9.11 1.31 27.12
N ALA A 219 9.03 0.63 28.28
CA ALA A 219 9.99 0.78 29.38
C ALA A 219 11.42 0.34 28.98
N LEU A 220 11.55 -0.74 28.21
CA LEU A 220 12.84 -1.16 27.67
C LEU A 220 13.46 -0.09 26.77
N THR A 221 12.67 0.49 25.84
CA THR A 221 13.15 1.58 24.99
C THR A 221 13.45 2.85 25.80
N ALA A 222 12.69 3.14 26.86
CA ALA A 222 12.90 4.31 27.72
C ALA A 222 14.27 4.29 28.41
N ASN A 223 14.75 3.12 28.85
CA ASN A 223 16.11 2.97 29.37
C ASN A 223 17.17 3.38 28.33
N GLY A 224 16.99 2.95 27.08
CA GLY A 224 17.89 3.31 25.99
C GLY A 224 17.88 4.81 25.68
N VAL A 225 16.70 5.42 25.60
CA VAL A 225 16.54 6.87 25.36
C VAL A 225 17.15 7.68 26.51
N LYS A 226 16.90 7.29 27.76
CA LYS A 226 17.51 7.91 28.95
C LYS A 226 19.05 7.88 28.86
N ASN A 227 19.63 6.70 28.66
CA ASN A 227 21.08 6.55 28.57
C ASN A 227 21.68 7.36 27.42
N ASN A 228 20.98 7.45 26.28
CA ASN A 228 21.40 8.28 25.15
C ASN A 228 21.49 9.76 25.55
N VAL A 229 20.47 10.29 26.24
CA VAL A 229 20.46 11.67 26.74
C VAL A 229 21.60 11.90 27.75
N GLU A 230 21.83 10.96 28.67
CA GLU A 230 22.88 11.09 29.69
C GLU A 230 24.30 11.05 29.11
N ILE A 231 24.51 10.30 28.01
CA ILE A 231 25.82 10.19 27.34
C ILE A 231 26.07 11.36 26.39
N TYR A 232 25.08 11.72 25.58
CA TYR A 232 25.25 12.68 24.49
C TYR A 232 24.72 14.09 24.83
N ASN A 233 24.10 14.27 26.00
CA ASN A 233 23.46 15.53 26.42
C ASN A 233 22.46 16.07 25.39
N ALA A 234 21.81 15.19 24.64
CA ALA A 234 20.86 15.54 23.58
C ALA A 234 19.76 14.49 23.48
N LEU A 235 18.54 14.94 23.14
CA LEU A 235 17.44 14.04 22.80
C LEU A 235 17.68 13.40 21.42
N PRO A 236 17.51 12.07 21.28
CA PRO A 236 17.52 11.45 19.98
C PRO A 236 16.30 11.91 19.17
N GLU A 237 16.43 11.96 17.85
CA GLU A 237 15.32 12.32 16.95
C GLU A 237 14.25 11.20 16.90
N TYR A 238 14.69 9.95 17.05
CA TYR A 238 13.85 8.75 16.99
C TYR A 238 14.15 7.81 18.15
N ALA A 239 13.12 7.05 18.53
CA ALA A 239 13.24 5.87 19.39
C ALA A 239 12.89 4.61 18.58
N TYR A 240 13.36 3.45 19.05
CA TYR A 240 13.09 2.16 18.44
C TYR A 240 12.35 1.27 19.44
N VAL A 241 11.04 1.19 19.32
CA VAL A 241 10.20 0.34 20.17
C VAL A 241 9.99 -0.98 19.43
N GLU A 242 10.51 -2.08 19.96
CA GLU A 242 10.52 -3.39 19.28
C GLU A 242 11.16 -3.33 17.86
N GLY A 243 12.20 -2.50 17.70
CA GLY A 243 12.85 -2.29 16.41
C GLY A 243 12.05 -1.45 15.40
N LEU A 244 10.85 -0.98 15.76
CA LEU A 244 10.08 -0.03 14.96
C LEU A 244 10.51 1.40 15.28
N ARG A 245 10.92 2.13 14.23
CA ARG A 245 11.28 3.55 14.31
C ARG A 245 10.04 4.41 14.57
N VAL A 246 10.03 5.11 15.70
CA VAL A 246 9.01 6.11 16.08
C VAL A 246 9.70 7.44 16.38
N ASN A 247 9.08 8.56 16.04
CA ASN A 247 9.66 9.87 16.36
C ASN A 247 9.60 10.14 17.87
N ILE A 248 10.46 11.03 18.38
CA ILE A 248 10.55 11.26 19.82
C ILE A 248 9.26 11.84 20.44
N GLY A 249 8.44 12.57 19.67
CA GLY A 249 7.13 13.07 20.11
C GLY A 249 6.11 11.94 20.30
N GLN A 250 6.07 10.99 19.37
CA GLN A 250 5.30 9.75 19.52
C GLN A 250 5.77 8.94 20.73
N PHE A 251 7.08 8.85 20.94
CA PHE A 251 7.63 8.14 22.09
C PHE A 251 7.30 8.82 23.42
N LEU A 252 7.25 10.16 23.45
CA LEU A 252 6.77 10.90 24.61
C LEU A 252 5.31 10.53 24.95
N TYR A 253 4.42 10.50 23.95
CA TYR A 253 3.04 10.05 24.15
C TYR A 253 2.98 8.64 24.76
N LEU A 254 3.73 7.68 24.19
CA LEU A 254 3.79 6.31 24.68
C LEU A 254 4.26 6.22 26.14
N THR A 255 5.29 6.97 26.51
CA THR A 255 5.83 6.93 27.89
C THR A 255 4.87 7.58 28.89
N VAL A 256 4.25 8.70 28.54
CA VAL A 256 3.23 9.36 29.40
C VAL A 256 2.03 8.43 29.62
N LYS A 257 1.48 7.84 28.56
CA LYS A 257 0.36 6.90 28.67
C LYS A 257 0.73 5.66 29.49
N ALA A 258 1.95 5.15 29.34
CA ALA A 258 2.43 4.00 30.11
C ALA A 258 2.49 4.32 31.61
N VAL A 259 2.99 5.50 32.00
CA VAL A 259 3.01 5.93 33.41
C VAL A 259 1.60 5.98 34.00
N VAL A 260 0.66 6.61 33.27
CA VAL A 260 -0.75 6.70 33.71
C VAL A 260 -1.40 5.32 33.82
N GLN A 261 -1.14 4.41 32.88
CA GLN A 261 -1.70 3.05 32.95
C GLN A 261 -1.12 2.24 34.11
N ILE A 262 0.19 2.35 34.38
CA ILE A 262 0.83 1.68 35.52
C ILE A 262 0.18 2.10 36.84
N ASP A 263 -0.03 3.41 37.04
CA ASP A 263 -0.68 3.95 38.24
C ASP A 263 -2.11 3.41 38.41
N ASN A 264 -2.83 3.26 37.29
CA ASN A 264 -4.18 2.70 37.26
C ASN A 264 -4.25 1.16 37.23
N HIS A 265 -3.11 0.45 37.34
CA HIS A 265 -3.02 -1.00 37.18
C HIS A 265 -3.59 -1.54 35.84
N ASP A 266 -3.61 -0.71 34.79
CA ASP A 266 -3.98 -1.10 33.43
C ASP A 266 -2.75 -1.69 32.69
N THR A 267 -2.93 -2.86 32.09
CA THR A 267 -1.88 -3.56 31.33
C THR A 267 -2.17 -3.62 29.83
N ALA A 268 -3.20 -2.92 29.35
CA ALA A 268 -3.57 -2.90 27.94
C ALA A 268 -2.44 -2.30 27.07
N ALA A 269 -2.26 -2.85 25.88
CA ALA A 269 -1.29 -2.31 24.93
C ALA A 269 -1.70 -0.90 24.45
N ILE A 270 -0.73 0.01 24.41
CA ILE A 270 -0.90 1.42 24.08
C ILE A 270 -0.81 1.58 22.57
N ALA A 271 -1.84 2.15 21.95
CA ALA A 271 -1.84 2.44 20.53
C ALA A 271 -0.81 3.53 20.19
N LEU A 272 -0.15 3.38 19.04
CA LEU A 272 0.68 4.43 18.48
C LEU A 272 -0.20 5.48 17.79
N GLU A 273 -0.02 6.74 18.18
CA GLU A 273 -0.76 7.89 17.65
C GLU A 273 0.15 8.87 16.91
N ASN A 274 -0.43 9.68 16.02
CA ASN A 274 0.32 10.60 15.18
C ASN A 274 0.64 11.91 15.91
N TYR A 275 1.76 11.93 16.63
CA TYR A 275 2.28 13.15 17.26
C TYR A 275 3.55 13.64 16.56
N ASN A 276 3.59 14.93 16.24
CA ASN A 276 4.75 15.59 15.68
C ASN A 276 5.71 16.05 16.78
N VAL A 277 6.99 16.14 16.44
CA VAL A 277 7.99 16.78 17.31
C VAL A 277 7.78 18.30 17.20
N PRO A 278 7.65 19.04 18.31
CA PRO A 278 7.49 20.49 18.25
C PRO A 278 8.65 21.18 17.51
N GLU A 279 8.33 22.12 16.62
CA GLU A 279 9.32 22.91 15.88
C GLU A 279 10.14 23.82 16.82
N TYR A 280 9.52 24.28 17.90
CA TYR A 280 10.18 25.08 18.94
C TYR A 280 10.55 24.22 20.14
N ARG A 281 11.85 24.06 20.36
CA ARG A 281 12.38 23.54 21.62
C ARG A 281 12.60 24.73 22.54
N CYS A 282 11.79 24.89 23.56
CA CYS A 282 12.02 25.92 24.56
C CYS A 282 13.36 25.67 25.25
N LEU A 283 14.31 26.60 25.06
CA LEU A 283 15.68 26.52 25.59
C LEU A 283 15.78 26.96 27.06
N SER A 284 14.67 27.36 27.68
CA SER A 284 14.62 27.74 29.10
C SER A 284 13.28 27.38 29.74
N LEU A 285 13.31 27.14 31.06
CA LEU A 285 12.12 26.83 31.86
C LEU A 285 11.05 27.93 31.78
N GLN A 286 11.46 29.18 31.62
CA GLN A 286 10.58 30.34 31.57
C GLN A 286 9.81 30.43 30.25
N ALA A 287 10.42 30.03 29.13
CA ALA A 287 9.74 29.97 27.83
C ALA A 287 8.72 28.81 27.75
N CYS A 288 8.89 27.74 28.55
CA CYS A 288 7.96 26.62 28.58
C CYS A 288 6.65 26.92 29.33
N TYR A 289 6.67 27.81 30.34
CA TYR A 289 5.52 28.04 31.22
C TYR A 289 4.34 28.72 30.50
N GLU A 290 4.61 29.52 29.46
CA GLU A 290 3.56 30.21 28.69
C GLU A 290 2.75 29.24 27.80
N PHE A 291 3.33 28.11 27.36
CA PHE A 291 2.67 27.15 26.47
C PHE A 291 1.69 26.20 27.19
N LEU A 292 1.82 26.00 28.51
CA LEU A 292 0.91 25.15 29.29
C LEU A 292 -0.27 25.94 29.91
N SER A 293 -0.30 27.26 29.72
CA SER A 293 -1.33 28.16 30.27
C SER A 293 -2.36 28.66 29.25
N GLU A 294 -2.28 28.22 28.00
CA GLU A 294 -3.29 28.42 26.95
C GLU A 294 -4.02 27.10 26.65
#